data_AF-A0A8J2JCM9-F1
#
_entry.id   AF-A0A8J2JCM9-F1
#
_cell.length_a   1.000
_cell.length_b   1.000
_cell.length_c   1.000
_cell.angle_alpha   90.00
_cell.angle_beta   90.00
_cell.angle_gamma   90.00
#
_symmetry.space_group_name_H-M   'P 1'
#
loop_
_entity.id
_entity.type
_entity.pdbx_description
1 polymer ?
#
loop_
_entity_poly.entity_id
_entity_poly.type
_entity_poly.pdbx_seq_one_letter_code
_entity_poly.pdbx_strand_id
1 'polypeptide(L)' 'NLSRPLLKAITSLGFVHPTPIQAAAIPIALAGRDICGCAATGTGKTAAYMLPVLERLLYKVG' A
#
# COMPACT_ATOMS: atom_id res chain seq x y z
N ASN A 1 -3.38 -4.27 8.09
CA ASN A 1 -2.12 -3.80 8.71
C ASN A 1 -0.97 -4.32 7.85
N LEU A 2 0.15 -3.60 7.71
CA LEU A 2 1.31 -4.09 6.93
C LEU A 2 2.25 -4.90 7.82
N SER A 3 2.94 -5.86 7.22
CA SER A 3 3.95 -6.68 7.88
C SER A 3 5.18 -5.88 8.33
N ARG A 4 5.93 -6.41 9.32
CA ARG A 4 7.14 -5.78 9.84
C ARG A 4 8.21 -5.54 8.76
N PRO A 5 8.51 -6.48 7.84
CA PRO A 5 9.51 -6.23 6.80
C PRO A 5 9.08 -5.14 5.82
N LEU A 6 7.80 -5.09 5.45
CA LEU A 6 7.29 -4.06 4.57
C LEU A 6 7.31 -2.69 5.26
N LEU A 7 6.91 -2.61 6.53
CA LEU A 7 7.04 -1.40 7.36
C LEU A 7 8.49 -0.91 7.44
N LYS A 8 9.45 -1.82 7.66
CA LYS A 8 10.88 -1.47 7.69
C LYS A 8 11.35 -0.92 6.34
N ALA A 9 10.95 -1.56 5.24
CA ALA A 9 11.31 -1.12 3.90
C ALA A 9 10.77 0.28 3.58
N ILE A 10 9.47 0.53 3.79
CA ILE A 10 8.89 1.84 3.49
C ILE A 10 9.45 2.94 4.40
N THR A 11 9.75 2.62 5.67
CA THR A 11 10.40 3.55 6.59
C THR A 11 11.80 3.92 6.09
N SER A 12 12.59 2.95 5.61
CA SER A 12 13.93 3.21 5.05
C SER A 12 13.91 4.03 3.76
N LEU A 13 12.80 3.99 3.01
CA LEU A 13 12.58 4.82 1.82
C LEU A 13 12.05 6.22 2.16
N GLY A 14 11.87 6.54 3.45
CA GLY A 14 11.37 7.84 3.91
C GLY A 14 9.84 8.00 3.81
N PHE A 15 9.08 6.90 3.70
CA PHE A 15 7.62 6.96 3.66
C PHE A 15 7.09 7.03 5.09
N VAL A 16 6.94 8.25 5.60
CA VAL A 16 6.54 8.50 7.00
C VAL A 16 5.02 8.60 7.17
N HIS A 17 4.35 9.28 6.23
CA HIS A 17 2.91 9.49 6.25
C HIS A 17 2.30 9.08 4.90
N PRO A 18 1.17 8.35 4.90
CA PRO A 18 0.50 8.01 3.66
C PRO A 18 -0.07 9.26 2.99
N THR A 19 0.02 9.33 1.66
CA THR A 19 -0.70 10.35 0.89
C THR A 19 -2.22 10.10 0.93
N PRO A 20 -3.08 11.07 0.59
CA PRO A 20 -4.53 10.88 0.65
C PRO A 20 -5.04 9.66 -0.13
N ILE A 21 -4.49 9.40 -1.33
CA ILE A 21 -4.87 8.23 -2.14
C ILE A 21 -4.38 6.91 -1.50
N GLN A 22 -3.22 6.91 -0.85
CA GLN A 22 -2.69 5.75 -0.14
C GLN A 22 -3.54 5.44 1.10
N ALA A 23 -3.88 6.46 1.90
CA ALA A 23 -4.72 6.32 3.08
C ALA A 23 -6.12 5.80 2.73
N ALA A 24 -6.68 6.23 1.60
CA ALA A 24 -7.98 5.76 1.11
C ALA A 24 -7.92 4.33 0.53
N ALA A 25 -6.90 4.00 -0.25
CA ALA A 25 -6.86 2.73 -1.01
C ALA A 25 -6.25 1.56 -0.24
N ILE A 26 -5.16 1.78 0.52
CA ILE A 26 -4.38 0.68 1.13
C ILE A 26 -5.24 -0.19 2.06
N PRO A 27 -6.06 0.36 3.00
CA PRO A 27 -6.87 -0.47 3.90
C PRO A 27 -7.88 -1.35 3.15
N ILE A 28 -8.51 -0.80 2.10
CA ILE A 28 -9.51 -1.50 1.30
C ILE A 28 -8.85 -2.63 0.48
N ALA A 29 -7.65 -2.38 -0.08
CA ALA A 29 -6.93 -3.34 -0.91
C ALA A 29 -6.35 -4.49 -0.06
N LEU A 30 -5.89 -4.16 1.15
CA LEU A 30 -5.48 -5.17 2.13
C LEU A 30 -6.65 -6.08 2.51
N ALA A 31 -7.88 -5.56 2.59
CA ALA A 31 -9.09 -6.34 2.81
C ALA A 31 -9.50 -7.24 1.61
N GLY A 32 -8.79 -7.17 0.47
CA GLY A 32 -9.01 -8.04 -0.69
C GLY A 32 -10.20 -7.64 -1.54
N ARG A 33 -10.59 -6.37 -1.44
CA ARG A 33 -11.65 -5.79 -2.25
C ARG A 33 -11.03 -5.17 -3.50
N ASP A 34 -11.77 -5.24 -4.60
CA ASP A 34 -11.43 -4.51 -5.82
C ASP A 34 -11.63 -3.01 -5.61
N ILE A 35 -10.76 -2.20 -6.23
CA ILE A 35 -10.75 -0.74 -6.09
C ILE A 35 -10.53 -0.10 -7.45
N CYS A 36 -11.33 0.93 -7.74
CA CYS A 36 -11.00 1.92 -8.76
C CYS A 36 -10.64 3.24 -8.07
N GLY A 37 -9.42 3.74 -8.27
CA GLY A 37 -8.92 4.95 -7.63
C GLY A 37 -8.43 5.96 -8.67
N CYS A 38 -8.93 7.20 -8.58
CA CYS A 38 -8.55 8.32 -9.44
C CYS A 38 -7.82 9.40 -8.63
N ALA A 39 -6.61 9.76 -9.04
CA ALA A 39 -5.84 10.85 -8.46
C ALA A 39 -4.84 11.40 -9.49
N ALA A 40 -4.36 12.63 -9.32
CA ALA A 40 -3.37 13.24 -10.20
C ALA A 40 -2.04 12.46 -10.23
N THR A 41 -1.19 12.70 -11.23
CA THR A 41 0.19 12.15 -11.27
C THR A 41 1.02 12.69 -10.11
N GLY A 42 1.97 11.91 -9.60
CA GLY A 42 2.80 12.29 -8.45
C GLY A 42 2.14 12.17 -7.08
N THR A 43 0.87 11.75 -7.00
CA THR A 43 0.12 11.63 -5.73
C THR A 43 0.37 10.31 -4.97
N GLY A 44 1.20 9.42 -5.50
CA GLY A 44 1.56 8.16 -4.82
C GLY A 44 0.67 6.96 -5.13
N LYS A 45 -0.09 6.97 -6.24
CA LYS A 45 -0.92 5.83 -6.72
C LYS A 45 -0.13 4.51 -6.83
N THR A 46 1.12 4.58 -7.27
CA THR A 46 1.99 3.40 -7.40
C THR A 46 2.17 2.68 -6.06
N ALA A 47 2.52 3.40 -4.99
CA ALA A 47 2.65 2.80 -3.67
C ALA A 47 1.28 2.37 -3.11
N ALA A 48 0.21 3.11 -3.39
CA ALA A 48 -1.16 2.75 -2.99
C ALA A 48 -1.59 1.38 -3.55
N TYR A 49 -1.16 1.05 -4.78
CA TYR A 49 -1.39 -0.26 -5.39
C TYR A 49 -0.37 -1.32 -4.97
N MET A 50 0.93 -0.99 -4.98
CA MET A 50 2.00 -1.97 -4.79
C MET A 50 2.14 -2.46 -3.35
N LEU A 51 1.91 -1.61 -2.32
CA LEU A 51 2.08 -2.04 -0.93
C LEU A 51 1.11 -3.19 -0.55
N PRO A 52 -0.20 -3.12 -0.87
CA PRO A 52 -1.10 -4.25 -0.67
C PRO A 52 -0.73 -5.50 -1.47
N VAL A 53 -0.22 -5.34 -2.70
CA VAL A 53 0.20 -6.47 -3.55
C VAL A 53 1.42 -7.17 -2.95
N LEU A 54 2.44 -6.42 -2.57
CA LEU A 54 3.65 -6.95 -1.94
C LEU A 54 3.33 -7.64 -0.61
N GLU A 55 2.48 -7.02 0.22
CA GLU A 55 2.03 -7.65 1.47
C GLU A 55 1.39 -9.02 1.21
N ARG A 56 0.52 -9.14 0.19
CA ARG A 56 -0.08 -10.41 -0.21
C ARG A 56 0.95 -11.40 -0.75
N LEU A 57 1.92 -10.99 -1.54
CA LEU A 57 2.93 -11.89 -2.10
C LEU A 57 3.89 -12.41 -1.04
N LEU A 58 4.25 -11.57 -0.07
CA LEU A 58 5.15 -11.93 1.03
C LEU A 58 4.48 -12.84 2.07
N TYR A 59 3.16 -12.71 2.25
CA TYR A 59 2.43 -13.36 3.37
C TYR A 59 1.22 -14.19 2.95
N LYS A 60 0.99 -14.44 1.65
CA LYS A 60 0.18 -15.58 1.23
C LYS A 60 1.01 -16.86 1.37
N VAL A 61 0.86 -17.50 2.53
CA VAL A 61 1.02 -18.95 2.67
C VAL A 61 -0.36 -19.49 3.03
N GLY A 62 -0.98 -20.24 2.10
CA GLY A 62 -2.24 -20.97 2.33
C GLY A 62 -3.51 -20.14 2.18
#